data_AF-A0A645HAW1-F1
#
_entry.id   AF-A0A645HAW1-F1
#
_cell.length_a   1.000
_cell.length_b   1.000
_cell.length_c   1.000
_cell.angle_alpha   90.00
_cell.angle_beta   90.00
_cell.angle_gamma   90.00
#
_symmetry.space_group_name_H-M   'P 1'
#
loop_
_entity.id
_entity.type
_entity.pdbx_description
1 polymer ?
#
loop_
_entity_poly.entity_id
_entity_poly.type
_entity_poly.pdbx_seq_one_letter_code
_entity_poly.pdbx_strand_id
1 'polypeptide(L)'
;MAVDANVIIFERIKEELINGKSLKSSIDSGFKRAFTAIFDSNITTLIAAAVLYYYGTGPIQGFAVTLFIGILVSMFTAIVLTRLMLKCSVGMNFKNIKAYGA
;
A
#
# COMPACT_ATOMS: atom_id res chain seq x y z
N MET A 1 9.54 -4.32 1.93
CA MET A 1 8.76 -3.19 1.37
C MET A 1 7.26 -3.28 1.67
N ALA A 2 6.67 -4.47 1.83
CA ALA A 2 5.22 -4.65 2.06
C ALA A 2 4.62 -3.82 3.22
N VAL A 3 5.37 -3.65 4.32
CA VAL A 3 4.93 -2.85 5.49
C VAL A 3 4.94 -1.35 5.23
N ASP A 4 5.80 -0.88 4.33
CA ASP A 4 5.95 0.55 4.01
C ASP A 4 4.69 1.11 3.35
N ALA A 5 4.13 0.34 2.41
CA ALA A 5 2.86 0.66 1.75
C ALA A 5 1.70 0.82 2.76
N ASN A 6 1.63 -0.05 3.76
CA ASN A 6 0.60 0.05 4.80
C ASN A 6 0.80 1.31 5.65
N VAL A 7 2.03 1.61 6.07
CA VAL A 7 2.35 2.82 6.85
C VAL A 7 2.00 4.08 6.07
N ILE A 8 2.32 4.15 4.77
CA ILE A 8 1.98 5.29 3.89
C ILE A 8 0.46 5.51 3.83
N ILE A 9 -0.34 4.45 3.71
CA ILE A 9 -1.81 4.56 3.69
C ILE A 9 -2.32 5.13 5.01
N PHE A 10 -1.84 4.61 6.15
CA PHE A 10 -2.27 5.06 7.47
C PHE A 10 -1.89 6.53 7.73
N GLU A 11 -0.66 6.93 7.40
CA GLU A 11 -0.22 8.31 7.55
C GLU A 11 -1.02 9.25 6.63
N ARG A 12 -1.30 8.85 5.38
CA ARG A 12 -2.11 9.69 4.47
C ARG A 12 -3.55 9.86 4.98
N ILE A 13 -4.17 8.80 5.50
CA ILE A 13 -5.52 8.87 6.08
C ILE A 13 -5.52 9.80 7.30
N LYS A 14 -4.49 9.69 8.15
CA LYS A 14 -4.31 10.53 9.34
C LYS A 14 -4.11 12.00 8.98
N GLU A 15 -3.31 12.33 7.95
CA GLU A 15 -3.20 13.70 7.44
C GLU A 15 -4.54 14.27 6.96
N GLU A 16 -5.32 13.49 6.19
CA GLU A 16 -6.61 13.95 5.70
C GLU A 16 -7.64 14.10 6.83
N LEU A 17 -7.52 13.32 7.91
CA LEU A 17 -8.31 13.49 9.14
C LEU A 17 -7.94 14.77 9.91
N ILE A 18 -6.65 15.06 10.06
CA ILE A 18 -6.16 16.31 10.69
C ILE A 18 -6.62 17.54 9.89
N ASN A 19 -6.68 17.43 8.57
CA ASN A 19 -7.19 18.48 7.68
C ASN A 19 -8.73 18.67 7.75
N GLY A 20 -9.42 18.03 8.70
CA GLY A 20 -10.83 18.28 9.00
C GLY A 20 -11.82 17.62 8.03
N LYS A 21 -11.38 16.72 7.15
CA LYS A 21 -12.29 15.96 6.28
C LYS A 21 -13.02 14.87 7.07
N SER A 22 -14.25 14.55 6.64
CA SER A 22 -15.03 13.47 7.24
C SER A 22 -14.32 12.12 7.05
N LEU A 23 -14.40 11.23 8.05
CA LEU A 23 -13.70 9.94 8.08
C LEU A 23 -13.83 9.14 6.76
N LYS A 24 -15.04 9.08 6.17
CA LYS A 24 -15.27 8.43 4.88
C LYS A 24 -14.52 9.10 3.71
N SER A 25 -14.50 10.43 3.68
CA SER A 25 -13.84 11.21 2.63
C SER A 25 -12.32 11.16 2.77
N SER A 26 -11.80 11.18 4.00
CA SER A 26 -10.37 11.03 4.31
C SER A 26 -9.84 9.66 3.91
N ILE A 27 -10.62 8.59 4.15
CA ILE A 27 -10.28 7.24 3.71
C ILE A 27 -10.24 7.16 2.18
N ASP A 28 -11.26 7.64 1.47
CA ASP A 28 -11.30 7.56 0.00
C ASP A 28 -10.19 8.39 -0.67
N SER A 29 -10.00 9.64 -0.22
CA SER A 29 -8.94 10.52 -0.71
C SER A 29 -7.54 10.00 -0.36
N GLY A 30 -7.35 9.54 0.88
CA GLY A 30 -6.09 8.99 1.36
C GLY A 30 -5.70 7.73 0.59
N PHE A 31 -6.65 6.83 0.34
CA PHE A 31 -6.41 5.61 -0.42
C PHE A 31 -6.05 5.90 -1.88
N LYS A 32 -6.74 6.86 -2.52
CA LYS A 32 -6.47 7.21 -3.92
C LYS A 32 -5.06 7.80 -4.12
N ARG A 33 -4.61 8.66 -3.20
CA ARG A 33 -3.25 9.24 -3.25
C ARG A 33 -2.17 8.25 -2.84
N ALA A 34 -2.41 7.48 -1.77
CA ALA A 34 -1.47 6.45 -1.33
C ALA A 34 -1.30 5.35 -2.39
N PHE A 35 -2.37 4.99 -3.11
CA PHE A 35 -2.30 4.01 -4.19
C PHE A 35 -1.32 4.43 -5.29
N THR A 36 -1.38 5.68 -5.76
CA THR A 36 -0.44 6.18 -6.78
C THR A 36 1.01 6.14 -6.26
N ALA A 37 1.24 6.60 -5.03
CA ALA A 37 2.58 6.57 -4.44
C ALA A 37 3.14 5.14 -4.28
N ILE A 38 2.31 4.19 -3.85
CA ILE A 38 2.67 2.78 -3.71
C ILE A 38 2.95 2.17 -5.08
N PHE A 39 2.13 2.49 -6.08
CA PHE A 39 2.29 1.98 -7.44
C PHE A 39 3.62 2.44 -8.05
N ASP A 40 3.94 3.73 -7.94
CA ASP A 40 5.20 4.29 -8.46
C ASP A 40 6.43 3.71 -7.74
N SER A 41 6.35 3.54 -6.41
CA SER A 41 7.43 2.95 -5.60
C SER A 41 7.69 1.47 -5.95
N ASN A 42 6.63 0.69 -6.21
CA ASN A 42 6.79 -0.70 -6.64
C ASN A 42 7.27 -0.81 -8.10
N ILE A 43 6.85 0.08 -9.00
CA ILE A 43 7.32 0.11 -10.39
C ILE A 43 8.83 0.35 -10.45
N THR A 44 9.33 1.35 -9.74
CA THR A 44 10.77 1.63 -9.70
C THR A 44 11.56 0.43 -9.18
N THR A 45 11.02 -0.28 -8.19
CA THR A 45 11.62 -1.52 -7.67
C THR A 45 11.56 -2.68 -8.67
N LEU A 46 10.46 -2.82 -9.43
CA LEU A 46 10.34 -3.82 -10.51
C LEU A 46 11.34 -3.56 -11.64
N ILE A 47 11.58 -2.29 -11.98
CA ILE A 47 12.62 -1.91 -12.96
C ILE A 47 14.00 -2.34 -12.45
N ALA A 48 14.31 -2.07 -11.17
CA ALA A 48 15.57 -2.53 -10.57
C ALA A 48 15.70 -4.06 -10.59
N ALA A 49 14.61 -4.78 -10.28
CA ALA A 49 14.55 -6.24 -10.36
C ALA A 49 14.81 -6.74 -11.78
N ALA A 50 14.23 -6.10 -12.80
CA ALA A 50 14.46 -6.44 -14.20
C ALA A 50 15.93 -6.24 -14.60
N VAL A 51 16.54 -5.11 -14.18
CA VAL A 51 17.96 -4.87 -14.40
C VAL A 51 18.82 -5.94 -13.71
N LEU A 52 18.52 -6.29 -12.46
CA LEU A 52 19.23 -7.35 -11.73
C LEU A 52 19.05 -8.73 -12.38
N TYR A 53 17.92 -9.01 -13.00
CA TYR A 53 17.70 -10.26 -13.72
C TYR A 53 18.51 -10.34 -15.02
N TYR A 54 18.54 -9.25 -15.80
CA TYR A 54 19.26 -9.19 -17.07
C TYR A 54 20.78 -9.11 -16.91
N TYR A 55 21.27 -8.32 -15.95
CA TYR A 55 22.70 -8.10 -15.75
C TYR A 55 23.31 -8.93 -14.61
N GLY A 56 22.48 -9.52 -13.74
CA GLY A 56 22.96 -10.39 -12.67
C GLY A 56 23.30 -11.79 -13.18
N THR A 57 24.19 -12.47 -12.46
CA THR A 57 24.58 -13.86 -12.75
C THR A 57 24.40 -14.74 -11.52
N GLY A 58 24.05 -16.01 -11.74
CA GLY A 58 23.95 -17.04 -10.69
C GLY A 58 22.94 -16.68 -9.60
N PRO A 59 23.38 -16.42 -8.34
CA PRO A 59 22.47 -16.13 -7.23
C PRO A 59 21.66 -14.83 -7.38
N ILE A 60 22.17 -13.85 -8.12
CA ILE A 60 21.52 -12.54 -8.29
C ILE A 60 20.24 -12.67 -9.14
N GLN A 61 20.23 -13.56 -10.13
CA GLN A 61 19.04 -13.82 -10.95
C GLN A 61 17.94 -14.50 -10.12
N GLY A 62 18.30 -15.46 -9.26
CA GLY A 62 17.36 -16.09 -8.32
C GLY A 62 16.77 -15.10 -7.32
N PHE A 63 17.59 -14.16 -6.83
CA PHE A 63 17.11 -13.06 -6.00
C PHE A 63 16.15 -12.13 -6.76
N ALA A 64 16.47 -11.76 -8.00
CA ALA A 64 15.61 -10.89 -8.80
C ALA A 64 14.22 -11.50 -9.04
N VAL A 65 14.15 -12.81 -9.31
CA VAL A 65 12.87 -13.52 -9.50
C VAL A 65 12.03 -13.55 -8.23
N THR A 66 12.65 -13.84 -7.08
CA THR A 66 11.94 -13.85 -5.78
C THR A 66 11.47 -12.46 -5.38
N LEU A 67 12.27 -11.42 -5.66
CA LEU A 67 11.89 -10.03 -5.46
C LEU A 67 10.68 -9.64 -6.33
N PHE A 68 10.70 -10.02 -7.61
CA PHE A 68 9.62 -9.75 -8.56
C PHE A 68 8.28 -10.36 -8.10
N ILE A 69 8.31 -11.65 -7.71
CA ILE A 69 7.13 -12.36 -7.19
C ILE A 69 6.67 -11.72 -5.87
N GLY A 70 7.59 -11.39 -4.98
CA GLY A 70 7.28 -10.77 -3.69
C GLY A 70 6.59 -9.41 -3.84
N ILE A 71 7.02 -8.58 -4.78
CA ILE A 71 6.40 -7.27 -5.07
C ILE A 71 4.98 -7.45 -5.60
N LEU A 72 4.77 -8.36 -6.56
CA LEU A 72 3.45 -8.61 -7.14
C LEU A 72 2.45 -9.11 -6.09
N VAL A 73 2.85 -10.10 -5.28
CA VAL A 73 2.00 -10.62 -4.20
C VAL A 73 1.72 -9.54 -3.15
N SER A 74 2.74 -8.76 -2.77
CA SER A 74 2.58 -7.67 -1.82
C SER A 74 1.65 -6.58 -2.32
N MET A 75 1.80 -6.15 -3.58
CA MET A 75 0.92 -5.16 -4.19
C MET A 75 -0.53 -5.65 -4.24
N PHE A 76 -0.74 -6.89 -4.67
CA PHE A 76 -2.07 -7.49 -4.70
C PHE A 76 -2.71 -7.50 -3.32
N THR A 77 -1.96 -7.92 -2.29
CA THR A 77 -2.44 -7.96 -0.91
C THR A 77 -2.75 -6.55 -0.39
N ALA A 78 -1.88 -5.57 -0.60
CA ALA A 78 -2.10 -4.19 -0.17
C ALA A 78 -3.33 -3.56 -0.84
N ILE A 79 -3.59 -3.86 -2.11
CA ILE A 79 -4.73 -3.29 -2.84
C ILE A 79 -6.02 -4.00 -2.46
N VAL A 80 -6.06 -5.32 -2.55
CA VAL A 80 -7.29 -6.11 -2.38
C VAL A 80 -7.66 -6.20 -0.90
N LEU A 81 -6.72 -6.57 -0.04
CA LEU A 81 -7.00 -6.80 1.38
C LEU A 81 -7.38 -5.49 2.07
N THR A 82 -6.70 -4.38 1.77
CA THR A 82 -6.98 -3.09 2.43
C THR A 82 -8.30 -2.49 1.95
N ARG A 83 -8.66 -2.61 0.65
CA ARG A 83 -10.00 -2.21 0.18
C ARG A 83 -11.10 -3.04 0.81
N LEU A 84 -10.87 -4.35 0.96
CA LEU A 84 -11.86 -5.28 1.49
C LEU A 84 -12.03 -5.10 3.01
N MET A 85 -10.95 -4.89 3.76
CA MET A 85 -11.01 -4.51 5.18
C MET A 85 -11.69 -3.15 5.37
N LEU A 86 -11.36 -2.14 4.57
CA LEU A 86 -12.01 -0.83 4.68
C LEU A 86 -13.51 -0.88 4.33
N LYS A 87 -13.89 -1.65 3.30
CA LYS A 87 -15.31 -1.87 2.97
C LYS A 87 -16.05 -2.62 4.08
N CYS A 88 -15.46 -3.67 4.66
CA CYS A 88 -16.04 -4.37 5.80
C CYS A 88 -16.17 -3.46 7.02
N SER A 89 -15.14 -2.68 7.37
CA SER A 89 -15.17 -1.75 8.50
C SER A 89 -16.20 -0.64 8.34
N VAL A 90 -16.43 -0.15 7.11
CA VAL A 90 -17.48 0.83 6.81
C VAL A 90 -18.88 0.20 6.86
N GLY A 91 -19.03 -1.07 6.47
CA GLY A 91 -20.28 -1.82 6.58
C GLY A 91 -20.70 -2.13 8.03
N MET A 92 -19.73 -2.23 8.94
CA MET A 92 -19.97 -2.55 10.36
C MET A 92 -20.43 -1.36 11.23
N ASN A 93 -20.74 -0.18 10.68
CA ASN A 93 -21.30 0.94 11.46
C ASN A 93 -20.49 1.29 12.73
N PHE A 94 -19.16 1.26 12.69
CA PHE A 94 -18.33 1.74 13.81
C PHE A 94 -18.38 3.28 13.89
N LYS A 95 -19.44 3.77 14.53
CA LYS A 95 -19.68 5.18 14.88
C LYS A 95 -18.83 5.62 16.08
N ASN A 96 -17.58 5.18 16.17
CA ASN A 96 -16.72 5.45 17.32
C ASN A 96 -15.39 6.09 16.88
N ILE A 97 -15.38 7.42 16.95
CA ILE A 97 -14.24 8.31 16.67
C ILE A 97 -12.99 7.94 17.50
N LYS A 98 -13.15 7.28 18.66
CA LYS A 98 -12.05 6.82 19.52
C LYS A 98 -11.25 5.61 19.02
N ALA A 99 -11.76 4.86 18.04
CA ALA A 99 -11.01 3.74 17.46
C ALA A 99 -9.97 4.19 16.41
N TYR A 100 -10.02 5.47 16.00
CA TYR A 100 -9.17 6.03 14.95
C TYR A 100 -7.98 6.86 15.47
N GLY A 101 -7.68 6.78 16.78
CA GLY A 101 -6.48 7.40 17.35
C GLY A 101 -6.53 8.93 17.42
N ALA A 102 -7.64 9.48 17.89
CA ALA A 102 -7.67 10.81 18.50
C ALA A 102 -7.24 10.72 19.96
#